data_AF-A0A537W823-F1
#
_entry.id   AF-A0A537W823-F1
#
_cell.length_a   1.000
_cell.length_b   1.000
_cell.length_c   1.000
_cell.angle_alpha   90.00
_cell.angle_beta   90.00
_cell.angle_gamma   90.00
#
_symmetry.space_group_name_H-M   'P 1'
#
loop_
_entity.id
_entity.type
_entity.pdbx_description
1 polymer ?
#
loop_
_entity_poly.entity_id
_entity_poly.type
_entity_poly.pdbx_seq_one_letter_code
_entity_poly.pdbx_strand_id
1 'polypeptide(L)'
;MRRLAFSLLAIVLIGVLPAFAQEAPPARVGRVSFVSGQLGFHLAGETAWSAAKVNYPVATGGSFWTDPKSRAELRIGSRTISFAGDTVLDVTKLDQQVMQLAVPQGRINLRVRTLLEGESIEIDLPRGAVWILQPGIYDIDSGGPDQPERIAVFEGSARFVGGTLDVAVNAGDAAIISGTQTLTAATERATSDAFTKWCRSRDYDERRLAAPYHVSPQMTGYEELDEYGSWRAVPQYGEVWFPRRVASGWAPYREGHWVWVEPWGWSWVDDEPWGFAPFHYGRWAMVEDQWAWVPGEFVPMPVYAPALVAFVGEPGVGYWDAPSVGPAVGWFPLAPGEVYWPSYTRNAGYIRNVNIANVNITTINQMTSAAGSRGAADPPPQVASQNFANRGAATIVPARVFTNAAPVAPAARQIPQQIVQQAARQAPVSVRPPQLTPAFAKAPGTGGAPRG
;
A
#
# COMPACT_ATOMS: atom_id res chain seq x y z
N MET A 1 -4.79 -80.08 6.34
CA MET A 1 -4.36 -79.33 7.54
C MET A 1 -3.08 -78.57 7.23
N ARG A 2 -3.15 -77.26 6.98
CA ARG A 2 -2.13 -76.25 7.32
C ARG A 2 -2.70 -74.86 7.02
N ARG A 3 -2.68 -74.03 8.05
CA ARG A 3 -3.46 -72.79 8.21
C ARG A 3 -2.80 -71.64 7.44
N LEU A 4 -3.57 -70.89 6.65
CA LEU A 4 -3.18 -69.58 6.11
C LEU A 4 -3.48 -68.53 7.17
N ALA A 5 -2.42 -67.92 7.72
CA ALA A 5 -2.51 -66.81 8.65
C ALA A 5 -2.63 -65.49 7.86
N PHE A 6 -3.79 -64.85 7.96
CA PHE A 6 -3.97 -63.46 7.53
C PHE A 6 -3.26 -62.54 8.52
N SER A 7 -2.22 -61.85 8.08
CA SER A 7 -1.59 -60.77 8.84
C SER A 7 -2.32 -59.46 8.51
N LEU A 8 -3.04 -58.91 9.49
CA LEU A 8 -3.55 -57.53 9.44
C LEU A 8 -2.38 -56.56 9.52
N LEU A 9 -2.14 -55.79 8.46
CA LEU A 9 -1.24 -54.65 8.50
C LEU A 9 -2.03 -53.43 9.03
N ALA A 10 -1.83 -53.09 10.30
CA ALA A 10 -2.35 -51.86 10.88
C ALA A 10 -1.54 -50.66 10.35
N ILE A 11 -2.13 -49.88 9.45
CA ILE A 11 -1.57 -48.60 9.01
C ILE A 11 -1.77 -47.60 10.16
N VAL A 12 -0.67 -47.27 10.85
CA VAL A 12 -0.61 -46.14 11.78
C VAL A 12 -0.59 -44.87 10.95
N LEU A 13 -1.72 -44.16 10.91
CA LEU A 13 -1.79 -42.80 10.35
C LEU A 13 -1.05 -41.86 11.31
N ILE A 14 0.23 -41.60 11.05
CA ILE A 14 0.93 -40.48 11.68
C ILE A 14 0.35 -39.22 11.04
N GLY A 15 -0.55 -38.56 11.76
CA GLY A 15 -1.06 -37.24 11.40
C GLY A 15 0.07 -36.22 11.45
N VAL A 16 0.74 -36.01 10.32
CA VAL A 16 1.50 -34.78 10.09
C VAL A 16 0.48 -33.69 9.87
N LEU A 17 0.17 -32.92 10.92
CA LEU A 17 -0.52 -31.65 10.73
C LEU A 17 0.35 -30.81 9.80
N PRO A 18 -0.14 -30.34 8.64
CA PRO A 18 0.62 -29.37 7.88
C PRO A 18 0.81 -28.15 8.79
N ALA A 19 2.06 -27.84 9.09
CA ALA A 19 2.38 -26.52 9.62
C ALA A 19 1.92 -25.53 8.55
N PHE A 20 0.78 -24.88 8.77
CA PHE A 20 0.36 -23.77 7.95
C PHE A 20 1.47 -22.73 8.05
N ALA A 21 2.32 -22.67 7.02
CA ALA A 21 3.16 -21.50 6.79
C ALA A 21 2.17 -20.34 6.65
N GLN A 22 2.14 -19.45 7.64
CA GLN A 22 1.26 -18.28 7.60
C GLN A 22 1.62 -17.51 6.32
N GLU A 23 0.67 -17.46 5.39
CA GLU A 23 0.86 -16.84 4.08
C GLU A 23 1.35 -15.40 4.28
N ALA A 24 2.35 -14.98 3.53
CA ALA A 24 2.86 -13.63 3.64
C ALA A 24 1.75 -12.65 3.20
N PRO A 25 1.57 -11.52 3.88
CA PRO A 25 0.70 -10.48 3.35
C PRO A 25 1.24 -9.99 1.99
N PRO A 26 0.42 -9.35 1.17
CA PRO A 26 0.89 -8.73 -0.05
C PRO A 26 2.09 -7.81 0.22
N ALA A 27 3.13 -7.91 -0.60
CA ALA A 27 4.25 -6.98 -0.54
C ALA A 27 3.99 -5.71 -1.36
N ARG A 28 2.99 -5.75 -2.24
CA ARG A 28 2.58 -4.64 -3.09
C ARG A 28 1.31 -4.01 -2.54
N VAL A 29 1.32 -2.70 -2.44
CA VAL A 29 0.20 -1.84 -2.01
C VAL A 29 0.18 -0.64 -2.95
N GLY A 30 -1.01 -0.20 -3.32
CA GLY A 30 -1.19 1.04 -4.05
C GLY A 30 -1.43 2.23 -3.14
N ARG A 31 -1.66 3.39 -3.76
CA ARG A 31 -2.11 4.58 -3.05
C ARG A 31 -3.12 5.35 -3.87
N VAL A 32 -3.95 6.13 -3.20
CA VAL A 32 -4.65 7.26 -3.83
C VAL A 32 -3.61 8.35 -4.14
N SER A 33 -3.41 8.67 -5.41
CA SER A 33 -2.44 9.66 -5.86
C SER A 33 -3.07 11.00 -6.21
N PHE A 34 -4.38 11.02 -6.49
CA PHE A 34 -5.11 12.23 -6.83
C PHE A 34 -6.59 12.10 -6.52
N VAL A 35 -7.17 13.21 -6.06
CA VAL A 35 -8.63 13.38 -5.90
C VAL A 35 -9.00 14.80 -6.33
N SER A 36 -9.98 14.91 -7.23
CA SER A 36 -10.68 16.14 -7.56
C SER A 36 -12.17 15.91 -7.35
N GLY A 37 -12.77 16.63 -6.41
CA GLY A 37 -14.13 16.36 -5.95
C GLY A 37 -14.12 15.38 -4.77
N GLN A 38 -14.95 14.34 -4.84
CA GLN A 38 -15.12 13.33 -3.80
C GLN A 38 -14.67 11.94 -4.29
N LEU A 39 -13.94 11.24 -3.42
CA LEU A 39 -13.59 9.84 -3.54
C LEU A 39 -14.03 9.15 -2.24
N GLY A 40 -15.04 8.30 -2.34
CA GLY A 40 -15.42 7.37 -1.28
C GLY A 40 -14.52 6.14 -1.28
N PHE A 41 -14.30 5.55 -0.12
CA PHE A 41 -13.80 4.20 0.04
C PHE A 41 -14.55 3.43 1.11
N HIS A 42 -14.54 2.11 1.05
CA HIS A 42 -14.82 1.25 2.20
C HIS A 42 -13.91 0.01 2.13
N LEU A 43 -13.71 -0.63 3.28
CA LEU A 43 -12.94 -1.87 3.37
C LEU A 43 -13.83 -3.11 3.15
N ALA A 44 -13.19 -4.27 3.02
CA ALA A 44 -13.90 -5.53 2.88
C ALA A 44 -14.81 -5.79 4.11
N GLY A 45 -16.07 -6.14 3.85
CA GLY A 45 -17.07 -6.38 4.89
C GLY A 45 -17.72 -5.11 5.46
N GLU A 46 -17.27 -3.92 5.04
CA GLU A 46 -17.93 -2.66 5.35
C GLU A 46 -18.89 -2.26 4.23
N THR A 47 -19.96 -1.56 4.59
CA THR A 47 -20.93 -0.98 3.64
C THR A 47 -21.02 0.55 3.75
N ALA A 48 -20.39 1.12 4.77
CA ALA A 48 -20.36 2.56 4.99
C ALA A 48 -19.17 3.15 4.26
N TRP A 49 -19.45 4.06 3.33
CA TRP A 49 -18.41 4.85 2.65
C TRP A 49 -17.74 5.82 3.62
N SER A 50 -16.44 6.03 3.43
CA SER A 50 -15.57 7.00 4.09
C SER A 50 -14.85 7.84 3.03
N ALA A 51 -14.40 9.04 3.37
CA ALA A 51 -13.68 9.88 2.42
C ALA A 51 -12.21 9.44 2.29
N ALA A 52 -11.78 9.04 1.10
CA ALA A 52 -10.38 8.75 0.81
C ALA A 52 -9.65 10.05 0.43
N LYS A 53 -8.41 10.16 0.88
CA LYS A 53 -7.51 11.27 0.56
C LYS A 53 -6.26 10.74 -0.13
N VAL A 54 -5.48 11.66 -0.68
CA VAL A 54 -4.14 11.35 -1.21
C VAL A 54 -3.33 10.58 -0.16
N ASN A 55 -2.52 9.64 -0.63
CA ASN A 55 -1.73 8.67 0.13
C ASN A 55 -2.51 7.60 0.89
N TYR A 56 -3.85 7.58 0.82
CA TYR A 56 -4.60 6.46 1.40
C TYR A 56 -4.18 5.13 0.73
N PRO A 57 -3.77 4.10 1.50
CA PRO A 57 -3.34 2.82 0.94
C PRO A 57 -4.44 2.09 0.17
N VAL A 58 -4.07 1.49 -0.95
CA VAL A 58 -4.96 0.69 -1.82
C VAL A 58 -4.52 -0.77 -1.72
N ALA A 59 -5.41 -1.63 -1.26
CA ALA A 59 -5.14 -3.05 -1.03
C ALA A 59 -6.35 -3.92 -1.39
N THR A 60 -6.11 -5.24 -1.45
CA THR A 60 -7.15 -6.25 -1.62
C THR A 60 -8.34 -6.00 -0.67
N GLY A 61 -9.54 -6.08 -1.21
CA GLY A 61 -10.79 -5.89 -0.48
C GLY A 61 -11.26 -4.44 -0.38
N GLY A 62 -10.45 -3.46 -0.81
CA GLY A 62 -10.88 -2.07 -0.87
C GLY A 62 -11.80 -1.79 -2.05
N SER A 63 -12.84 -0.99 -1.82
CA SER A 63 -13.70 -0.42 -2.88
C SER A 63 -13.55 1.09 -2.90
N PHE A 64 -13.56 1.68 -4.10
CA PHE A 64 -13.42 3.11 -4.33
C PHE A 64 -14.52 3.61 -5.24
N TRP A 65 -15.12 4.76 -4.90
CA TRP A 65 -16.19 5.36 -5.69
C TRP A 65 -15.98 6.86 -5.88
N THR A 66 -16.26 7.34 -7.09
CA THR A 66 -16.20 8.76 -7.44
C THR A 66 -17.60 9.31 -7.69
N ASP A 67 -17.93 10.46 -7.09
CA ASP A 67 -19.16 11.18 -7.43
C ASP A 67 -19.21 11.56 -8.93
N PRO A 68 -20.40 11.86 -9.50
CA PRO A 68 -20.55 12.17 -10.93
C PRO A 68 -19.69 13.31 -11.49
N LYS A 69 -19.28 14.27 -10.65
CA LYS A 69 -18.43 15.41 -11.04
C LYS A 69 -17.01 15.32 -10.50
N SER A 70 -16.59 14.12 -10.12
CA SER A 70 -15.29 13.86 -9.51
C SER A 70 -14.36 13.11 -10.45
N ARG A 71 -13.07 13.11 -10.09
CA ARG A 71 -12.03 12.28 -10.68
C ARG A 71 -11.07 11.84 -9.59
N ALA A 72 -10.50 10.66 -9.75
CA ALA A 72 -9.46 10.15 -8.87
C ALA A 72 -8.40 9.39 -9.67
N GLU A 73 -7.25 9.16 -9.05
CA GLU A 73 -6.17 8.35 -9.60
C GLU A 73 -5.58 7.48 -8.50
N LEU A 74 -5.50 6.17 -8.74
CA LEU A 74 -4.75 5.22 -7.91
C LEU A 74 -3.43 4.89 -8.59
N ARG A 75 -2.38 4.68 -7.79
CA ARG A 75 -1.09 4.19 -8.29
C ARG A 75 -0.64 2.94 -7.57
N ILE A 76 -0.11 1.99 -8.32
CA ILE A 76 0.33 0.68 -7.85
C ILE A 76 1.64 0.34 -8.57
N GLY A 77 2.78 0.55 -7.92
CA GLY A 77 4.08 0.50 -8.59
C GLY A 77 4.09 1.41 -9.81
N SER A 78 4.47 0.88 -10.99
CA SER A 78 4.50 1.63 -12.25
C SER A 78 3.16 1.71 -13.00
N ARG A 79 2.04 1.46 -12.31
CA ARG A 79 0.68 1.47 -12.90
C ARG A 79 -0.12 2.66 -12.38
N THR A 80 -0.92 3.22 -13.28
CA THR A 80 -1.85 4.32 -12.96
C THR A 80 -3.25 3.92 -13.38
N ILE A 81 -4.20 4.02 -12.46
CA ILE A 81 -5.63 3.76 -12.69
C ILE A 81 -6.38 5.07 -12.44
N SER A 82 -6.90 5.66 -13.49
CA SER A 82 -7.65 6.92 -13.45
C SER A 82 -9.14 6.66 -13.56
N PHE A 83 -9.93 7.38 -12.76
CA PHE A 83 -11.38 7.22 -12.64
C PHE A 83 -12.08 8.37 -13.34
N ALA A 84 -13.08 8.05 -14.16
CA ALA A 84 -14.08 9.02 -14.57
C ALA A 84 -15.00 9.37 -13.37
N GLY A 85 -15.96 10.27 -13.56
CA GLY A 85 -17.01 10.46 -12.56
C GLY A 85 -17.97 9.27 -12.55
N ASP A 86 -18.66 9.06 -11.44
CA ASP A 86 -19.64 7.98 -11.27
C ASP A 86 -19.05 6.58 -11.52
N THR A 87 -17.82 6.37 -11.06
CA THR A 87 -17.08 5.12 -11.25
C THR A 87 -16.86 4.41 -9.92
N VAL A 88 -17.16 3.11 -9.89
CA VAL A 88 -16.87 2.18 -8.78
C VAL A 88 -15.75 1.26 -9.24
N LEU A 89 -14.74 1.06 -8.39
CA LEU A 89 -13.68 0.08 -8.59
C LEU A 89 -13.44 -0.69 -7.31
N ASP A 90 -13.52 -2.02 -7.41
CA ASP A 90 -13.18 -2.94 -6.35
C ASP A 90 -11.81 -3.55 -6.62
N VAL A 91 -10.95 -3.58 -5.60
CA VAL A 91 -9.65 -4.25 -5.66
C VAL A 91 -9.85 -5.68 -5.17
N THR A 92 -10.24 -6.59 -6.07
CA THR A 92 -10.59 -7.98 -5.70
C THR A 92 -9.35 -8.80 -5.33
N LYS A 93 -8.20 -8.53 -5.97
CA LYS A 93 -6.90 -9.10 -5.58
C LYS A 93 -5.76 -8.16 -5.96
N LEU A 94 -4.88 -7.89 -5.01
CA LEU A 94 -3.65 -7.16 -5.24
C LEU A 94 -2.50 -7.81 -4.47
N ASP A 95 -1.58 -8.41 -5.21
CA ASP A 95 -0.29 -8.89 -4.70
C ASP A 95 0.83 -8.63 -5.73
N GLN A 96 1.98 -9.25 -5.54
CA GLN A 96 3.17 -9.05 -6.37
C GLN A 96 3.02 -9.61 -7.78
N GLN A 97 2.10 -10.55 -7.99
CA GLN A 97 1.90 -11.25 -9.26
C GLN A 97 0.53 -10.91 -9.86
N VAL A 98 -0.51 -10.78 -9.04
CA VAL A 98 -1.88 -10.60 -9.52
C VAL A 98 -2.41 -9.23 -9.14
N MET A 99 -2.91 -8.51 -10.15
CA MET A 99 -3.78 -7.35 -9.96
C MET A 99 -5.13 -7.65 -10.64
N GLN A 100 -6.11 -8.02 -9.83
CA GLN A 100 -7.49 -8.20 -10.26
C GLN A 100 -8.35 -7.08 -9.69
N LEU A 101 -9.04 -6.38 -10.58
CA LEU A 101 -9.93 -5.27 -10.25
C LEU A 101 -11.31 -5.58 -10.82
N ALA A 102 -12.38 -5.12 -10.18
CA ALA A 102 -13.70 -5.12 -10.77
C ALA A 102 -14.16 -3.68 -10.99
N VAL A 103 -14.75 -3.41 -12.15
CA VAL A 103 -15.37 -2.12 -12.49
C VAL A 103 -16.84 -2.36 -12.78
N PRO A 104 -17.68 -2.52 -11.73
CA PRO A 104 -19.10 -2.81 -11.92
C PRO A 104 -19.87 -1.62 -12.50
N GLN A 105 -19.34 -0.41 -12.36
CA GLN A 105 -19.95 0.82 -12.85
C GLN A 105 -18.90 1.87 -13.23
N GLY A 106 -19.14 2.55 -14.35
CA GLY A 106 -18.39 3.70 -14.80
C GLY A 106 -17.21 3.33 -15.68
N ARG A 107 -16.16 4.16 -15.63
CA ARG A 107 -15.08 4.11 -16.62
C ARG A 107 -13.73 4.40 -16.00
N ILE A 108 -12.76 3.57 -16.35
CA ILE A 108 -11.37 3.74 -15.95
C ILE A 108 -10.45 3.89 -17.15
N ASN A 109 -9.33 4.57 -16.93
CA ASN A 109 -8.16 4.49 -17.80
C ASN A 109 -7.02 3.82 -17.02
N LEU A 110 -6.42 2.78 -17.59
CA LEU A 110 -5.31 2.04 -17.02
C LEU A 110 -4.05 2.28 -17.87
N ARG A 111 -3.02 2.85 -17.25
CA ARG A 111 -1.66 2.92 -17.78
C ARG A 111 -0.82 1.80 -17.16
N VAL A 112 -0.25 0.93 -17.99
CA VAL A 112 0.70 -0.11 -17.57
C VAL A 112 2.04 0.19 -18.23
N ARG A 113 3.04 0.61 -17.44
CA ARG A 113 4.40 0.87 -17.96
C ARG A 113 5.25 -0.39 -18.04
N THR A 114 5.02 -1.30 -17.10
CA THR A 114 5.73 -2.58 -17.01
C THR A 114 4.74 -3.66 -16.63
N LEU A 115 4.84 -4.80 -17.31
CA LEU A 115 4.19 -6.04 -16.94
C LEU A 115 5.33 -7.06 -16.79
N LEU A 116 5.60 -7.47 -15.54
CA LEU A 116 6.69 -8.37 -15.23
C LEU A 116 6.33 -9.80 -15.63
N GLU A 117 7.36 -10.63 -15.77
CA GLU A 117 7.18 -12.05 -16.03
C GLU A 117 6.36 -12.71 -14.92
N GLY A 118 5.31 -13.43 -15.30
CA GLY A 118 4.39 -14.10 -14.37
C GLY A 118 3.38 -13.17 -13.70
N GLU A 119 3.36 -11.87 -14.01
CA GLU A 119 2.28 -10.99 -13.58
C GLU A 119 1.02 -11.15 -14.44
N SER A 120 -0.14 -11.08 -13.81
CA SER A 120 -1.43 -10.99 -14.47
C SER A 120 -2.19 -9.74 -14.03
N ILE A 121 -2.84 -9.10 -15.00
CA ILE A 121 -3.76 -8.01 -14.76
C ILE A 121 -5.09 -8.35 -15.42
N GLU A 122 -6.13 -8.42 -14.61
CA GLU A 122 -7.49 -8.75 -15.01
C GLU A 122 -8.45 -7.67 -14.50
N ILE A 123 -9.35 -7.22 -15.37
CA ILE A 123 -10.39 -6.23 -15.06
C ILE A 123 -11.75 -6.89 -15.30
N ASP A 124 -12.46 -7.21 -14.23
CA ASP A 124 -13.80 -7.76 -14.26
C ASP A 124 -14.82 -6.67 -14.59
N LEU A 125 -15.70 -6.97 -15.54
CA LEU A 125 -16.79 -6.13 -16.02
C LEU A 125 -18.13 -6.90 -15.93
N PRO A 126 -19.29 -6.22 -16.00
CA PRO A 126 -20.59 -6.90 -15.92
C PRO A 126 -20.82 -8.04 -16.92
N ARG A 127 -20.25 -7.98 -18.13
CA ARG A 127 -20.43 -8.97 -19.21
C ARG A 127 -19.24 -9.92 -19.39
N GLY A 128 -18.15 -9.76 -18.64
CA GLY A 128 -16.95 -10.58 -18.81
C GLY A 128 -15.71 -9.99 -18.12
N ALA A 129 -14.53 -10.38 -18.57
CA ALA A 129 -13.27 -9.91 -18.02
C ALA A 129 -12.29 -9.49 -19.11
N VAL A 130 -11.47 -8.49 -18.83
CA VAL A 130 -10.41 -7.98 -19.70
C VAL A 130 -9.04 -8.36 -19.14
N TRP A 131 -8.30 -9.16 -19.89
CA TRP A 131 -6.92 -9.52 -19.61
C TRP A 131 -5.98 -8.56 -20.31
N ILE A 132 -5.10 -7.90 -19.55
CA ILE A 132 -4.07 -7.01 -20.11
C ILE A 132 -2.83 -7.84 -20.43
N LEU A 133 -2.43 -7.88 -21.69
CA LEU A 133 -1.41 -8.80 -22.19
C LEU A 133 -0.05 -8.14 -22.41
N GLN A 134 -0.01 -6.80 -22.53
CA GLN A 134 1.20 -6.03 -22.76
C GLN A 134 1.19 -4.74 -21.94
N PRO A 135 2.35 -4.10 -21.72
CA PRO A 135 2.39 -2.70 -21.31
C PRO A 135 1.64 -1.82 -22.33
N GLY A 136 0.91 -0.82 -21.86
CA GLY A 136 -0.02 -0.08 -22.72
C GLY A 136 -0.86 0.98 -22.03
N ILE A 137 -1.86 1.47 -22.77
CA ILE A 137 -2.87 2.43 -22.31
C ILE A 137 -4.23 1.90 -22.71
N TYR A 138 -5.07 1.67 -21.71
CA TYR A 138 -6.35 1.01 -21.83
C TYR A 138 -7.44 1.93 -21.30
N ASP A 139 -8.53 2.07 -22.03
CA ASP A 139 -9.71 2.82 -21.63
C ASP A 139 -10.89 1.87 -21.62
N ILE A 140 -11.41 1.61 -20.42
CA ILE A 140 -12.35 0.53 -20.14
C ILE A 140 -13.59 1.15 -19.51
N ASP A 141 -14.71 1.05 -20.21
CA ASP A 141 -16.02 1.52 -19.79
C ASP A 141 -16.92 0.30 -19.55
N SER A 142 -17.47 0.17 -18.34
CA SER A 142 -18.35 -0.92 -17.96
C SER A 142 -19.72 -0.85 -18.66
N GLY A 143 -20.01 0.28 -19.31
CA GLY A 143 -21.33 0.55 -19.87
C GLY A 143 -22.42 0.52 -18.80
N GLY A 144 -23.62 0.11 -19.20
CA GLY A 144 -24.77 -0.03 -18.32
C GLY A 144 -25.79 -1.01 -18.91
N PRO A 145 -27.00 -1.11 -18.33
CA PRO A 145 -28.02 -2.03 -18.82
C PRO A 145 -28.32 -1.87 -20.31
N ASP A 146 -28.39 -0.61 -20.78
CA ASP A 146 -28.69 -0.26 -22.18
C ASP A 146 -27.48 0.29 -22.94
N GLN A 147 -26.28 0.26 -22.35
CA GLN A 147 -25.06 0.77 -22.96
C GLN A 147 -24.01 -0.34 -23.05
N PRO A 148 -23.36 -0.51 -24.21
CA PRO A 148 -22.36 -1.55 -24.37
C PRO A 148 -21.14 -1.28 -23.49
N GLU A 149 -20.45 -2.35 -23.12
CA GLU A 149 -19.09 -2.23 -22.59
C GLU A 149 -18.17 -1.83 -23.73
N ARG A 150 -17.19 -0.98 -23.41
CA ARG A 150 -16.21 -0.53 -24.39
C ARG A 150 -14.80 -0.69 -23.84
N ILE A 151 -14.00 -1.49 -24.54
CA ILE A 151 -12.60 -1.75 -24.22
C ILE A 151 -11.75 -1.18 -25.35
N ALA A 152 -11.19 0.01 -25.15
CA ALA A 152 -10.29 0.65 -26.11
C ALA A 152 -8.83 0.48 -25.71
N VAL A 153 -8.01 0.05 -26.66
CA VAL A 153 -6.56 -0.14 -26.48
C VAL A 153 -5.85 0.92 -27.31
N PHE A 154 -5.25 1.91 -26.67
CA PHE A 154 -4.43 2.92 -27.38
C PHE A 154 -3.02 2.41 -27.63
N GLU A 155 -2.45 1.68 -26.67
CA GLU A 155 -1.12 1.06 -26.72
C GLU A 155 -1.21 -0.33 -26.08
N GLY A 156 -0.40 -1.28 -26.55
CA GLY A 156 -0.37 -2.66 -26.05
C GLY A 156 -1.44 -3.56 -26.68
N SER A 157 -1.82 -4.61 -25.96
CA SER A 157 -2.89 -5.53 -26.34
C SER A 157 -3.66 -6.02 -25.11
N ALA A 158 -4.92 -6.35 -25.32
CA ALA A 158 -5.80 -6.92 -24.32
C ALA A 158 -6.66 -8.04 -24.92
N ARG A 159 -7.30 -8.83 -24.07
CA ARG A 159 -8.24 -9.88 -24.48
C ARG A 159 -9.47 -9.84 -23.59
N PHE A 160 -10.64 -9.69 -24.20
CA PHE A 160 -11.92 -9.82 -23.51
C PHE A 160 -12.41 -11.26 -23.57
N VAL A 161 -12.91 -11.78 -22.45
CA VAL A 161 -13.55 -13.10 -22.34
C VAL A 161 -14.88 -12.95 -21.61
N GLY A 162 -15.97 -13.47 -22.19
CA GLY A 162 -17.30 -13.41 -21.57
C GLY A 162 -18.30 -14.34 -22.27
N GLY A 163 -18.97 -15.20 -21.51
CA GLY A 163 -19.84 -16.24 -22.09
C GLY A 163 -19.05 -17.15 -23.05
N THR A 164 -19.43 -17.16 -24.33
CA THR A 164 -18.70 -17.84 -25.40
C THR A 164 -17.82 -16.91 -26.23
N LEU A 165 -17.80 -15.60 -25.93
CA LEU A 165 -16.96 -14.63 -26.61
C LEU A 165 -15.53 -14.69 -26.08
N ASP A 166 -14.61 -14.58 -27.01
CA ASP A 166 -13.18 -14.48 -26.79
C ASP A 166 -12.63 -13.53 -27.87
N VAL A 167 -12.30 -12.30 -27.47
CA VAL A 167 -11.99 -11.20 -28.39
C VAL A 167 -10.64 -10.60 -28.06
N ALA A 168 -9.68 -10.70 -28.99
CA ALA A 168 -8.44 -9.94 -28.91
C ALA A 168 -8.67 -8.47 -29.31
N VAL A 169 -8.13 -7.55 -28.53
CA VAL A 169 -8.20 -6.10 -28.79
C VAL A 169 -6.77 -5.56 -28.91
N ASN A 170 -6.44 -5.07 -30.09
CA ASN A 170 -5.09 -4.60 -30.43
C ASN A 170 -4.97 -3.08 -30.34
N ALA A 171 -3.75 -2.58 -30.27
CA ALA A 171 -3.46 -1.15 -30.28
C ALA A 171 -4.14 -0.42 -31.46
N GLY A 172 -4.86 0.64 -31.12
CA GLY A 172 -5.64 1.47 -32.04
C GLY A 172 -7.10 1.06 -32.19
N ASP A 173 -7.53 -0.06 -31.60
CA ASP A 173 -8.89 -0.58 -31.73
C ASP A 173 -9.66 -0.54 -30.41
N ALA A 174 -10.98 -0.65 -30.52
CA ALA A 174 -11.90 -0.77 -29.40
C ALA A 174 -12.87 -1.93 -29.64
N ALA A 175 -13.06 -2.80 -28.65
CA ALA A 175 -14.12 -3.78 -28.64
C ALA A 175 -15.37 -3.20 -27.98
N ILE A 176 -16.51 -3.34 -28.66
CA ILE A 176 -17.83 -2.94 -28.18
C ILE A 176 -18.62 -4.21 -27.86
N ILE A 177 -18.85 -4.49 -26.58
CA ILE A 177 -19.50 -5.72 -26.12
C ILE A 177 -20.95 -5.40 -25.74
N SER A 178 -21.88 -6.06 -26.41
CA SER A 178 -23.32 -5.87 -26.25
C SER A 178 -24.04 -7.16 -25.88
N GLY A 179 -25.27 -7.04 -25.40
CA GLY A 179 -26.11 -8.18 -25.02
C GLY A 179 -26.04 -8.51 -23.53
N THR A 180 -26.89 -9.44 -23.10
CA THR A 180 -27.01 -9.91 -21.71
C THR A 180 -26.94 -11.44 -21.63
N GLN A 181 -27.76 -12.14 -22.42
CA GLN A 181 -27.76 -13.61 -22.49
C GLN A 181 -26.81 -14.15 -23.56
N THR A 182 -26.88 -13.57 -24.76
CA THR A 182 -25.96 -13.85 -25.85
C THR A 182 -25.18 -12.59 -26.14
N LEU A 183 -23.88 -12.66 -25.88
CA LEU A 183 -23.00 -11.52 -26.07
C LEU A 183 -22.59 -11.43 -27.54
N THR A 184 -22.48 -10.20 -28.03
CA THR A 184 -21.90 -9.89 -29.34
C THR A 184 -20.78 -8.88 -29.19
N ALA A 185 -19.81 -8.93 -30.10
CA ALA A 185 -18.70 -7.99 -30.15
C ALA A 185 -18.67 -7.30 -31.52
N ALA A 186 -18.51 -5.98 -31.51
CA ALA A 186 -18.10 -5.21 -32.66
C ALA A 186 -16.71 -4.62 -32.42
N THR A 187 -15.97 -4.34 -33.50
CA THR A 187 -14.67 -3.67 -33.43
C THR A 187 -14.78 -2.30 -34.05
N GLU A 188 -14.32 -1.29 -33.31
CA GLU A 188 -14.21 0.10 -33.74
C GLU A 188 -12.78 0.60 -33.59
N ARG A 189 -12.51 1.84 -34.01
CA ARG A 189 -11.22 2.49 -33.74
C ARG A 189 -11.23 3.15 -32.37
N ALA A 190 -10.12 3.03 -31.64
CA ALA A 190 -9.92 3.74 -30.38
C ALA A 190 -9.88 5.26 -30.64
N THR A 191 -10.85 5.98 -30.09
CA THR A 191 -10.94 7.44 -30.20
C THR A 191 -10.65 8.10 -28.88
N SER A 192 -10.09 9.31 -28.93
CA SER A 192 -9.77 10.11 -27.75
C SER A 192 -10.86 11.13 -27.46
N ASP A 193 -11.13 11.36 -26.19
CA ASP A 193 -12.16 12.27 -25.67
C ASP A 193 -11.62 13.11 -24.51
N ALA A 194 -12.50 13.85 -23.81
CA ALA A 194 -12.11 14.72 -22.71
C ALA A 194 -11.50 13.95 -21.51
N PHE A 195 -11.96 12.73 -21.25
CA PHE A 195 -11.46 11.91 -20.14
C PHE A 195 -10.06 11.38 -20.45
N THR A 196 -9.90 10.70 -21.57
CA THR A 196 -8.60 10.13 -21.99
C THR A 196 -7.54 11.20 -22.28
N LYS A 197 -7.94 12.43 -22.66
CA LYS A 197 -7.02 13.59 -22.75
C LYS A 197 -6.57 14.06 -21.37
N TRP A 198 -7.46 14.06 -20.38
CA TRP A 198 -7.10 14.41 -19.02
C TRP A 198 -6.15 13.38 -18.40
N CYS A 199 -6.41 12.08 -18.57
CA CYS A 199 -5.49 11.03 -18.11
C CYS A 199 -4.09 11.24 -18.69
N ARG A 200 -3.99 11.48 -20.01
CA ARG A 200 -2.71 11.80 -20.67
C ARG A 200 -2.04 13.07 -20.19
N SER A 201 -2.81 14.11 -19.82
CA SER A 201 -2.24 15.35 -19.29
C SER A 201 -1.63 15.20 -17.89
N ARG A 202 -2.02 14.16 -17.15
CA ARG A 202 -1.49 13.82 -15.83
C ARG A 202 -0.38 12.79 -15.86
N ASP A 203 -0.25 12.07 -16.97
CA ASP A 203 0.80 11.06 -17.10
C ASP A 203 2.18 11.73 -17.07
N TYR A 204 3.09 11.16 -16.28
CA TYR A 204 4.45 11.69 -16.14
C TYR A 204 5.38 11.08 -17.18
N ASP A 205 6.40 11.83 -17.61
CA ASP A 205 7.46 11.29 -18.45
C ASP A 205 8.58 10.74 -17.55
N GLU A 206 8.57 9.43 -17.29
CA GLU A 206 9.53 8.75 -16.41
C GLU A 206 10.99 9.02 -16.80
N ARG A 207 11.27 9.26 -18.10
CA ARG A 207 12.61 9.62 -18.61
C ARG A 207 13.10 10.99 -18.13
N ARG A 208 12.22 11.82 -17.58
CA ARG A 208 12.54 13.14 -17.01
C ARG A 208 12.70 13.09 -15.49
N LEU A 209 12.47 11.93 -14.87
CA LEU A 209 12.62 11.74 -13.44
C LEU A 209 14.04 11.25 -13.11
N ALA A 210 14.61 11.81 -12.05
CA ALA A 210 15.82 11.31 -11.40
C ALA A 210 15.51 10.11 -10.49
N ALA A 211 14.34 10.08 -9.85
CA ALA A 211 13.97 9.04 -8.88
C ALA A 211 14.14 7.59 -9.39
N PRO A 212 13.79 7.21 -10.64
CA PRO A 212 14.04 5.87 -11.19
C PRO A 212 15.50 5.41 -11.22
N TYR A 213 16.48 6.33 -11.13
CA TYR A 213 17.89 5.97 -11.02
C TYR A 213 18.31 5.59 -9.60
N HIS A 214 17.51 5.98 -8.59
CA HIS A 214 17.81 5.79 -7.17
C HIS A 214 16.92 4.71 -6.55
N VAL A 215 15.67 4.58 -7.01
CA VAL A 215 14.68 3.64 -6.48
C VAL A 215 13.97 2.88 -7.60
N SER A 216 13.44 1.70 -7.28
CA SER A 216 12.72 0.90 -8.28
C SER A 216 11.46 1.62 -8.75
N PRO A 217 11.17 1.64 -10.07
CA PRO A 217 9.87 2.08 -10.60
C PRO A 217 8.67 1.26 -10.09
N GLN A 218 8.91 0.12 -9.43
CA GLN A 218 7.86 -0.67 -8.77
C GLN A 218 7.56 -0.20 -7.33
N MET A 219 8.30 0.78 -6.80
CA MET A 219 8.03 1.40 -5.51
C MET A 219 6.83 2.35 -5.63
N THR A 220 5.67 2.01 -5.08
CA THR A 220 4.52 2.93 -5.13
C THR A 220 4.86 4.29 -4.51
N GLY A 221 4.59 5.39 -5.23
CA GLY A 221 4.73 6.76 -4.72
C GLY A 221 6.10 7.40 -4.88
N TYR A 222 6.94 6.90 -5.79
CA TYR A 222 8.25 7.49 -6.09
C TYR A 222 8.15 8.76 -6.97
N GLU A 223 7.01 8.96 -7.64
CA GLU A 223 6.94 9.84 -8.82
C GLU A 223 6.91 11.33 -8.47
N GLU A 224 6.42 11.69 -7.27
CA GLU A 224 6.44 13.06 -6.79
C GLU A 224 7.81 13.49 -6.22
N LEU A 225 8.74 12.56 -5.99
CA LEU A 225 9.98 12.86 -5.25
C LEU A 225 10.80 13.98 -5.88
N ASP A 226 10.93 14.00 -7.21
CA ASP A 226 11.76 15.00 -7.88
C ASP A 226 11.13 16.39 -7.92
N GLU A 227 9.79 16.47 -7.85
CA GLU A 227 9.08 17.73 -7.74
C GLU A 227 9.23 18.34 -6.33
N TYR A 228 9.15 17.49 -5.30
CA TYR A 228 9.09 17.95 -3.91
C TYR A 228 10.41 17.88 -3.15
N GLY A 229 11.48 17.33 -3.72
CA GLY A 229 12.75 17.19 -3.03
C GLY A 229 13.95 17.14 -3.96
N SER A 230 15.10 16.77 -3.41
CA SER A 230 16.35 16.67 -4.15
C SER A 230 17.19 15.52 -3.64
N TRP A 231 17.78 14.78 -4.57
CA TRP A 231 18.74 13.72 -4.29
C TRP A 231 20.13 14.31 -4.02
N ARG A 232 20.84 13.72 -3.05
CA ARG A 232 22.20 14.11 -2.67
C ARG A 232 22.98 12.87 -2.22
N ALA A 233 24.20 12.73 -2.71
CA ALA A 233 25.14 11.76 -2.19
C ALA A 233 25.58 12.14 -0.76
N VAL A 234 25.36 11.26 0.20
CA VAL A 234 25.85 11.37 1.58
C VAL A 234 26.80 10.21 1.84
N PRO A 235 28.08 10.44 2.21
CA PRO A 235 29.10 9.39 2.30
C PRO A 235 28.72 8.16 3.12
N GLN A 236 27.86 8.32 4.12
CA GLN A 236 27.43 7.25 5.03
C GLN A 236 26.26 6.43 4.48
N TYR A 237 25.46 6.99 3.56
CA TYR A 237 24.16 6.44 3.16
C TYR A 237 24.00 6.26 1.65
N GLY A 238 24.92 6.77 0.84
CA GLY A 238 24.77 6.81 -0.62
C GLY A 238 23.81 7.92 -1.05
N GLU A 239 23.00 7.65 -2.07
CA GLU A 239 22.00 8.60 -2.56
C GLU A 239 20.80 8.68 -1.61
N VAL A 240 20.60 9.86 -1.02
CA VAL A 240 19.48 10.13 -0.11
C VAL A 240 18.66 11.30 -0.64
N TRP A 241 17.39 11.34 -0.27
CA TRP A 241 16.45 12.35 -0.73
C TRP A 241 16.10 13.32 0.39
N PHE A 242 16.20 14.62 0.11
CA PHE A 242 15.82 15.67 1.04
C PHE A 242 14.50 16.31 0.59
N PRO A 243 13.45 16.36 1.44
CA PRO A 243 12.24 17.11 1.13
C PRO A 243 12.55 18.61 1.08
N ARG A 244 11.94 19.30 0.12
CA ARG A 244 11.92 20.76 0.02
C ARG A 244 10.59 21.27 0.55
N ARG A 245 10.57 22.52 1.02
CA ARG A 245 9.36 23.25 1.43
C ARG A 245 8.57 22.61 2.59
N VAL A 246 9.23 21.88 3.47
CA VAL A 246 8.64 21.43 4.74
C VAL A 246 8.65 22.54 5.79
N ALA A 247 7.75 22.45 6.77
CA ALA A 247 7.66 23.40 7.87
C ALA A 247 8.93 23.42 8.74
N SER A 248 9.19 24.54 9.42
CA SER A 248 10.26 24.60 10.42
C SER A 248 10.00 23.59 11.54
N GLY A 249 11.01 22.80 11.91
CA GLY A 249 10.89 21.74 12.91
C GLY A 249 10.12 20.50 12.43
N TRP A 250 9.88 20.39 11.11
CA TRP A 250 9.33 19.20 10.50
C TRP A 250 10.15 17.95 10.84
N ALA A 251 9.46 16.83 11.02
CA ALA A 251 10.09 15.52 11.11
C ALA A 251 9.15 14.46 10.52
N PRO A 252 9.69 13.30 10.12
CA PRO A 252 8.89 12.18 9.63
C PRO A 252 7.85 11.73 10.66
N TYR A 253 6.73 11.24 10.14
CA TYR A 253 5.56 10.76 10.89
C TYR A 253 4.96 11.82 11.86
N ARG A 254 4.83 13.08 11.40
CA ARG A 254 4.19 14.18 12.16
C ARG A 254 3.01 14.82 11.44
N GLU A 255 3.13 15.07 10.14
CA GLU A 255 2.11 15.72 9.32
C GLU A 255 1.28 14.64 8.59
N GLY A 256 0.27 14.13 9.27
CA GLY A 256 -0.53 13.02 8.78
C GLY A 256 -1.39 12.42 9.89
N HIS A 257 -1.81 11.18 9.69
CA HIS A 257 -2.67 10.45 10.62
C HIS A 257 -2.46 8.94 10.52
N TRP A 258 -2.88 8.23 11.57
CA TRP A 258 -2.86 6.76 11.60
C TRP A 258 -4.22 6.21 11.20
N VAL A 259 -4.23 5.20 10.34
CA VAL A 259 -5.43 4.45 9.95
C VAL A 259 -5.18 2.96 10.12
N TRP A 260 -6.25 2.16 10.21
CA TRP A 260 -6.13 0.71 10.24
C TRP A 260 -6.34 0.13 8.85
N VAL A 261 -5.36 -0.59 8.32
CA VAL A 261 -5.42 -1.23 6.99
C VAL A 261 -5.07 -2.71 7.13
N GLU A 262 -6.02 -3.59 6.89
CA GLU A 262 -5.78 -5.04 6.86
C GLU A 262 -4.97 -5.43 5.61
N PRO A 263 -4.06 -6.43 5.71
CA PRO A 263 -3.71 -7.21 6.91
C PRO A 263 -2.61 -6.58 7.79
N TRP A 264 -2.13 -5.37 7.47
CA TRP A 264 -0.93 -4.79 8.11
C TRP A 264 -1.19 -4.12 9.46
N GLY A 265 -2.43 -3.68 9.71
CA GLY A 265 -2.84 -2.95 10.91
C GLY A 265 -2.58 -1.44 10.81
N TRP A 266 -2.12 -0.83 11.91
CA TRP A 266 -1.84 0.62 11.99
C TRP A 266 -0.84 1.07 10.92
N SER A 267 -1.34 1.84 9.96
CA SER A 267 -0.62 2.40 8.82
C SER A 267 -0.60 3.92 8.87
N TRP A 268 0.53 4.52 8.54
CA TRP A 268 0.65 5.97 8.44
C TRP A 268 0.08 6.46 7.11
N VAL A 269 -0.69 7.54 7.14
CA VAL A 269 -1.11 8.28 5.93
C VAL A 269 -0.56 9.69 6.08
N ASP A 270 0.43 10.01 5.27
CA ASP A 270 1.07 11.32 5.26
C ASP A 270 0.23 12.33 4.48
N ASP A 271 0.16 13.57 4.97
CA ASP A 271 -0.61 14.64 4.33
C ASP A 271 0.14 15.27 3.14
N GLU A 272 1.46 15.07 3.03
CA GLU A 272 2.26 15.59 1.92
C GLU A 272 2.11 14.72 0.65
N PRO A 273 1.93 15.28 -0.55
CA PRO A 273 1.70 14.51 -1.78
C PRO A 273 2.78 13.46 -2.12
N TRP A 274 4.02 13.71 -1.69
CA TRP A 274 5.19 12.84 -1.89
C TRP A 274 5.37 11.80 -0.78
N GLY A 275 4.56 11.86 0.28
CA GLY A 275 4.78 11.14 1.53
C GLY A 275 4.53 9.64 1.50
N PHE A 276 4.03 9.05 0.40
CA PHE A 276 3.79 7.60 0.39
C PHE A 276 5.10 6.80 0.38
N ALA A 277 5.97 6.99 -0.63
CA ALA A 277 7.18 6.17 -0.74
C ALA A 277 8.11 6.33 0.49
N PRO A 278 8.44 7.55 0.95
CA PRO A 278 9.39 7.73 2.05
C PRO A 278 8.93 7.22 3.42
N PHE A 279 7.64 6.92 3.59
CA PHE A 279 7.07 6.49 4.86
C PHE A 279 6.71 5.01 4.90
N HIS A 280 6.67 4.35 3.74
CA HIS A 280 6.40 2.92 3.59
C HIS A 280 7.60 2.10 3.09
N TYR A 281 8.67 2.76 2.66
CA TYR A 281 9.94 2.17 2.22
C TYR A 281 11.12 2.97 2.79
N GLY A 282 12.31 2.35 2.90
CA GLY A 282 13.52 3.04 3.33
C GLY A 282 13.62 3.33 4.84
N ARG A 283 14.38 4.34 5.22
CA ARG A 283 14.59 4.82 6.60
C ARG A 283 14.79 6.34 6.60
N TRP A 284 14.80 6.95 7.78
CA TRP A 284 15.08 8.38 7.93
C TRP A 284 16.33 8.64 8.74
N ALA A 285 17.18 9.56 8.28
CA ALA A 285 18.39 9.97 8.97
C ALA A 285 18.42 11.49 9.16
N MET A 286 19.03 11.95 10.25
CA MET A 286 19.38 13.36 10.43
C MET A 286 20.76 13.61 9.83
N VAL A 287 20.84 14.46 8.80
CA VAL A 287 22.07 14.85 8.11
C VAL A 287 22.19 16.36 8.17
N GLU A 288 23.21 16.88 8.85
CA GLU A 288 23.46 18.33 8.96
C GLU A 288 22.22 19.11 9.46
N ASP A 289 21.55 18.58 10.50
CA ASP A 289 20.31 19.12 11.08
C ASP A 289 19.09 19.11 10.13
N GLN A 290 19.15 18.36 9.03
CA GLN A 290 18.04 18.14 8.11
C GLN A 290 17.66 16.65 8.04
N TRP A 291 16.35 16.37 7.97
CA TRP A 291 15.88 15.02 7.72
C TRP A 291 16.09 14.63 6.25
N ALA A 292 16.72 13.49 6.05
CA ALA A 292 16.92 12.86 4.75
C ALA A 292 16.25 11.47 4.74
N TRP A 293 15.50 11.18 3.69
CA TRP A 293 15.01 9.84 3.42
C TRP A 293 16.13 9.02 2.77
N VAL A 294 16.39 7.85 3.35
CA VAL A 294 17.39 6.89 2.89
C VAL A 294 16.63 5.70 2.31
N PRO A 295 16.49 5.56 0.99
CA PRO A 295 15.86 4.37 0.41
C PRO A 295 16.66 3.10 0.71
N GLY A 296 17.97 3.23 0.82
CA GLY A 296 18.91 2.13 1.01
C GLY A 296 19.41 1.57 -0.32
N GLU A 297 19.91 0.33 -0.31
CA GLU A 297 20.31 -0.37 -1.52
C GLU A 297 19.11 -0.58 -2.47
N PHE A 298 19.37 -0.48 -3.78
CA PHE A 298 18.34 -0.67 -4.79
C PHE A 298 17.76 -2.08 -4.73
N VAL A 299 16.44 -2.17 -4.56
CA VAL A 299 15.67 -3.42 -4.59
C VAL A 299 14.67 -3.39 -5.75
N PRO A 300 14.71 -4.34 -6.71
CA PRO A 300 13.80 -4.34 -7.85
C PRO A 300 12.32 -4.43 -7.46
N MET A 301 12.01 -5.22 -6.41
CA MET A 301 10.66 -5.41 -5.88
C MET A 301 10.63 -5.02 -4.41
N PRO A 302 10.41 -3.73 -4.08
CA PRO A 302 10.34 -3.28 -2.70
C PRO A 302 9.12 -3.89 -2.00
N VAL A 303 9.28 -4.21 -0.71
CA VAL A 303 8.21 -4.75 0.14
C VAL A 303 7.61 -3.63 0.97
N TYR A 304 6.29 -3.47 0.89
CA TYR A 304 5.54 -2.49 1.68
C TYR A 304 5.65 -2.73 3.19
N ALA A 305 5.73 -1.65 3.96
CA ALA A 305 5.48 -1.64 5.41
C ALA A 305 4.45 -0.56 5.75
N PRO A 306 3.53 -0.80 6.70
CA PRO A 306 2.50 0.17 7.07
C PRO A 306 3.07 1.45 7.70
N ALA A 307 4.20 1.32 8.40
CA ALA A 307 5.04 2.41 8.86
C ALA A 307 6.38 1.82 9.35
N LEU A 308 7.48 2.53 9.13
CA LEU A 308 8.83 2.13 9.53
C LEU A 308 9.23 2.92 10.79
N VAL A 309 8.49 2.67 11.87
CA VAL A 309 8.65 3.32 13.17
C VAL A 309 8.86 2.31 14.29
N ALA A 310 9.40 2.78 15.41
CA ALA A 310 9.23 2.11 16.70
C ALA A 310 8.35 2.97 17.61
N PHE A 311 7.64 2.32 18.53
CA PHE A 311 6.72 2.95 19.47
C PHE A 311 7.39 3.20 20.81
N VAL A 312 6.95 4.26 21.48
CA VAL A 312 7.37 4.66 22.82
C VAL A 312 6.25 4.31 23.79
N GLY A 313 6.58 3.57 24.84
CA GLY A 313 5.63 3.15 25.87
C GLY A 313 5.63 1.65 26.09
N GLU A 314 4.66 1.17 26.87
CA GLU A 314 4.61 -0.23 27.28
C GLU A 314 4.38 -1.17 26.09
N PRO A 315 5.16 -2.26 25.96
CA PRO A 315 4.99 -3.23 24.89
C PRO A 315 3.54 -3.75 24.79
N GLY A 316 2.94 -3.64 23.61
CA GLY A 316 1.59 -4.14 23.32
C GLY A 316 0.45 -3.24 23.80
N VAL A 317 0.61 -2.47 24.88
CA VAL A 317 -0.38 -1.49 25.33
C VAL A 317 -0.23 -0.18 24.56
N GLY A 318 1.02 0.21 24.27
CA GLY A 318 1.34 1.39 23.46
C GLY A 318 1.02 2.72 24.13
N TYR A 319 0.75 2.70 25.44
CA TYR A 319 0.53 3.89 26.23
C TYR A 319 1.67 4.13 27.23
N TRP A 320 1.83 5.39 27.57
CA TRP A 320 2.50 5.82 28.78
C TRP A 320 1.60 6.86 29.46
N ASP A 321 1.46 6.78 30.79
CA ASP A 321 0.64 7.71 31.55
C ASP A 321 1.40 9.02 31.74
N ALA A 322 0.95 10.01 30.99
CA ALA A 322 1.57 11.31 30.88
C ALA A 322 0.84 12.34 31.75
N PRO A 323 1.53 13.00 32.72
CA PRO A 323 0.92 14.07 33.49
C PRO A 323 0.34 15.15 32.57
N SER A 324 -0.97 15.41 32.70
CA SER A 324 -1.75 16.38 31.89
C SER A 324 -2.07 15.99 30.44
N VAL A 325 -1.55 14.88 29.91
CA VAL A 325 -1.90 14.38 28.55
C VAL A 325 -2.84 13.16 28.63
N GLY A 326 -2.75 12.37 29.71
CA GLY A 326 -3.48 11.11 29.87
C GLY A 326 -2.84 9.96 29.07
N PRO A 327 -3.60 8.90 28.73
CA PRO A 327 -3.10 7.83 27.88
C PRO A 327 -2.62 8.39 26.53
N ALA A 328 -1.33 8.18 26.24
CA ALA A 328 -0.67 8.77 25.07
C ALA A 328 0.13 7.73 24.29
N VAL A 329 0.06 7.80 22.96
CA VAL A 329 0.86 6.96 22.06
C VAL A 329 2.03 7.80 21.56
N GLY A 330 3.23 7.22 21.58
CA GLY A 330 4.42 7.83 20.97
C GLY A 330 5.09 6.93 19.95
N TRP A 331 5.74 7.52 18.96
CA TRP A 331 6.54 6.80 17.96
C TRP A 331 7.67 7.67 17.42
N PHE A 332 8.67 7.05 16.79
CA PHE A 332 9.74 7.73 16.06
C PHE A 332 10.16 6.90 14.84
N PRO A 333 10.64 7.55 13.76
CA PRO A 333 11.09 6.86 12.55
C PRO A 333 12.32 5.98 12.81
N LEU A 334 12.40 4.82 12.20
CA LEU A 334 13.60 4.00 12.21
C LEU A 334 14.72 4.63 11.36
N ALA A 335 15.96 4.51 11.83
CA ALA A 335 17.16 4.96 11.13
C ALA A 335 17.77 3.85 10.23
N PRO A 336 18.62 4.21 9.25
CA PRO A 336 19.40 3.23 8.49
C PRO A 336 20.17 2.28 9.42
N GLY A 337 20.13 0.98 9.13
CA GLY A 337 20.69 -0.08 9.98
C GLY A 337 19.72 -0.63 11.03
N GLU A 338 18.61 0.05 11.33
CA GLU A 338 17.62 -0.41 12.31
C GLU A 338 16.59 -1.36 11.67
N VAL A 339 16.46 -2.54 12.30
CA VAL A 339 15.56 -3.62 11.91
C VAL A 339 14.11 -3.24 12.22
N TYR A 340 13.28 -3.26 11.18
CA TYR A 340 11.84 -3.28 11.31
C TYR A 340 11.36 -4.72 11.47
N TRP A 341 10.48 -4.97 12.46
CA TRP A 341 9.95 -6.31 12.70
C TRP A 341 8.42 -6.29 12.66
N PRO A 342 7.81 -6.73 11.55
CA PRO A 342 6.37 -6.61 11.36
C PRO A 342 5.63 -7.51 12.36
N SER A 343 4.64 -6.96 13.05
CA SER A 343 3.76 -7.72 13.95
C SER A 343 2.71 -8.54 13.20
N TYR A 344 2.46 -8.22 11.94
CA TYR A 344 1.38 -8.76 11.11
C TYR A 344 1.80 -10.00 10.29
N THR A 345 3.07 -10.41 10.32
CA THR A 345 3.52 -11.61 9.62
C THR A 345 4.66 -12.30 10.34
N ARG A 346 4.68 -13.63 10.22
CA ARG A 346 5.80 -14.49 10.67
C ARG A 346 6.63 -15.00 9.50
N ASN A 347 6.32 -14.58 8.28
CA ASN A 347 7.02 -15.05 7.09
C ASN A 347 8.45 -14.49 7.05
N ALA A 348 9.44 -15.37 7.25
CA ALA A 348 10.85 -14.99 7.28
C ALA A 348 11.33 -14.30 5.99
N GLY A 349 10.79 -14.71 4.83
CA GLY A 349 11.09 -14.09 3.54
C GLY A 349 10.61 -12.64 3.49
N TYR A 350 9.40 -12.37 3.96
CA TYR A 350 8.84 -11.03 4.06
C TYR A 350 9.63 -10.14 5.03
N ILE A 351 9.87 -10.64 6.25
CA ILE A 351 10.64 -9.92 7.30
C ILE A 351 12.05 -9.58 6.79
N ARG A 352 12.69 -10.49 6.07
CA ARG A 352 13.97 -10.24 5.44
C ARG A 352 13.83 -9.14 4.37
N ASN A 353 12.95 -9.32 3.41
CA ASN A 353 12.85 -8.46 2.22
C ASN A 353 12.40 -7.02 2.53
N VAL A 354 11.64 -6.78 3.60
CA VAL A 354 11.31 -5.41 4.05
C VAL A 354 12.51 -4.67 4.66
N ASN A 355 13.57 -5.38 5.04
CA ASN A 355 14.77 -4.82 5.68
C ASN A 355 16.01 -4.79 4.79
N ILE A 356 16.11 -5.65 3.75
CA ILE A 356 17.38 -5.85 3.02
C ILE A 356 17.97 -4.58 2.40
N ALA A 357 17.16 -3.59 2.05
CA ALA A 357 17.67 -2.33 1.51
C ALA A 357 18.42 -1.50 2.57
N ASN A 358 18.09 -1.65 3.86
CA ASN A 358 18.55 -0.77 4.94
C ASN A 358 19.30 -1.48 6.06
N VAL A 359 19.35 -2.81 6.06
CA VAL A 359 19.99 -3.62 7.10
C VAL A 359 20.92 -4.62 6.43
N ASN A 360 22.11 -4.81 7.01
CA ASN A 360 23.07 -5.79 6.53
C ASN A 360 22.43 -7.18 6.36
N ILE A 361 22.58 -7.75 5.16
CA ILE A 361 21.90 -9.00 4.77
C ILE A 361 22.26 -10.19 5.68
N THR A 362 23.51 -10.26 6.15
CA THR A 362 23.96 -11.32 7.05
C THR A 362 23.26 -11.20 8.40
N THR A 363 23.17 -9.98 8.95
CA THR A 363 22.49 -9.70 10.21
C THR A 363 21.00 -10.10 10.15
N ILE A 364 20.28 -9.68 9.12
CA ILE A 364 18.85 -9.99 9.00
C ILE A 364 18.59 -11.49 8.73
N ASN A 365 19.47 -12.16 7.98
CA ASN A 365 19.37 -13.62 7.78
C ASN A 365 19.58 -14.40 9.09
N GLN A 366 20.53 -13.97 9.93
CA GLN A 366 20.74 -14.58 11.24
C GLN A 366 19.53 -14.39 12.16
N MET A 367 18.96 -13.17 12.21
CA MET A 367 17.80 -12.87 13.04
C MET A 367 16.54 -13.63 12.59
N THR A 368 16.26 -13.67 11.29
CA THR A 368 15.08 -14.38 10.76
C THR A 368 15.19 -15.89 10.94
N SER A 369 16.39 -16.46 10.80
CA SER A 369 16.66 -17.87 11.07
C SER A 369 16.50 -18.22 12.56
N ALA A 370 16.97 -17.34 13.47
CA ALA A 370 16.80 -17.52 14.91
C ALA A 370 15.35 -17.37 15.38
N ALA A 371 14.53 -16.57 14.70
CA ALA A 371 13.10 -16.44 15.02
C ALA A 371 12.29 -17.68 14.61
N GLY A 372 12.64 -18.30 13.47
CA GLY A 372 12.01 -19.53 12.99
C GLY A 372 12.14 -20.71 13.96
N SER A 373 13.21 -20.75 14.76
CA SER A 373 13.42 -21.79 15.77
C SER A 373 12.74 -21.54 17.12
N ARG A 374 12.17 -20.34 17.37
CA ARG A 374 11.59 -19.91 18.66
C ARG A 374 10.07 -19.76 18.68
N GLY A 375 9.35 -20.20 17.65
CA GLY A 375 7.88 -20.03 17.56
C GLY A 375 7.43 -18.64 17.07
N ALA A 376 8.35 -17.84 16.53
CA ALA A 376 8.17 -16.74 15.58
C ALA A 376 7.14 -15.60 15.88
N ALA A 377 6.55 -15.50 17.06
CA ALA A 377 5.68 -14.36 17.38
C ALA A 377 6.47 -13.13 17.82
N ASP A 378 7.47 -13.32 18.69
CA ASP A 378 8.20 -12.23 19.33
C ASP A 378 9.45 -11.83 18.55
N PRO A 379 9.71 -10.52 18.39
CA PRO A 379 10.96 -10.05 17.82
C PRO A 379 12.13 -10.60 18.65
N PRO A 380 13.25 -11.01 18.01
CA PRO A 380 14.45 -11.36 18.75
C PRO A 380 14.82 -10.22 19.73
N PRO A 381 15.33 -10.52 20.94
CA PRO A 381 15.68 -9.48 21.93
C PRO A 381 16.59 -8.38 21.36
N GLN A 382 17.46 -8.72 20.42
CA GLN A 382 18.34 -7.79 19.71
C GLN A 382 17.59 -6.72 18.93
N VAL A 383 16.41 -7.03 18.39
CA VAL A 383 15.56 -6.09 17.65
C VAL A 383 14.87 -5.10 18.60
N ALA A 384 14.43 -5.57 19.78
CA ALA A 384 13.80 -4.70 20.77
C ALA A 384 14.81 -3.79 21.51
N SER A 385 16.08 -4.20 21.57
CA SER A 385 17.16 -3.50 22.28
C SER A 385 18.12 -2.72 21.38
N GLN A 386 17.70 -2.40 20.15
CA GLN A 386 18.49 -1.60 19.22
C GLN A 386 18.82 -0.23 19.81
N ASN A 387 19.97 0.32 19.43
CA ASN A 387 20.32 1.69 19.76
C ASN A 387 19.61 2.65 18.79
N PHE A 388 18.37 2.99 19.09
CA PHE A 388 17.52 3.79 18.22
C PHE A 388 18.01 5.24 18.09
N ALA A 389 18.61 5.58 16.95
CA ALA A 389 19.25 6.88 16.69
C ALA A 389 18.22 8.03 16.69
N ASN A 390 17.03 7.77 16.17
CA ASN A 390 15.98 8.77 16.03
C ASN A 390 15.04 8.86 17.24
N ARG A 391 15.32 8.14 18.33
CA ARG A 391 14.43 8.10 19.51
C ARG A 391 14.11 9.48 20.06
N GLY A 392 15.08 10.40 20.02
CA GLY A 392 14.91 11.80 20.45
C GLY A 392 13.94 12.63 19.60
N ALA A 393 13.57 12.15 18.40
CA ALA A 393 12.65 12.80 17.49
C ALA A 393 11.19 12.36 17.67
N ALA A 394 10.88 11.64 18.74
CA ALA A 394 9.56 11.08 18.97
C ALA A 394 8.42 12.08 18.82
N THR A 395 7.33 11.61 18.24
CA THR A 395 6.03 12.28 18.21
C THR A 395 5.16 11.62 19.26
N ILE A 396 4.44 12.40 20.06
CA ILE A 396 3.51 11.91 21.07
C ILE A 396 2.17 12.59 20.86
N VAL A 397 1.08 11.83 20.95
CA VAL A 397 -0.28 12.33 20.90
C VAL A 397 -1.17 11.60 21.91
N PRO A 398 -2.29 12.19 22.35
CA PRO A 398 -3.31 11.45 23.08
C PRO A 398 -3.81 10.24 22.29
N ALA A 399 -4.09 9.14 22.99
CA ALA A 399 -4.63 7.88 22.46
C ALA A 399 -5.71 8.06 21.37
N ARG A 400 -6.70 8.90 21.68
CA ARG A 400 -7.85 9.18 20.80
C ARG A 400 -7.46 9.77 19.44
N VAL A 401 -6.34 10.49 19.35
CA VAL A 401 -5.87 11.05 18.08
C VAL A 401 -5.41 9.93 17.16
N PHE A 402 -4.68 8.98 17.73
CA PHE A 402 -4.20 7.78 17.05
C PHE A 402 -5.36 6.86 16.62
N THR A 403 -6.30 6.58 17.52
CA THR A 403 -7.39 5.63 17.23
C THR A 403 -8.45 6.16 16.27
N ASN A 404 -8.64 7.48 16.20
CA ASN A 404 -9.73 8.09 15.44
C ASN A 404 -9.31 8.65 14.09
N ALA A 405 -8.12 8.28 13.59
CA ALA A 405 -7.57 8.82 12.35
C ALA A 405 -7.55 10.37 12.33
N ALA A 406 -7.30 10.99 13.49
CA ALA A 406 -7.28 12.44 13.60
C ALA A 406 -5.89 13.00 13.21
N PRO A 407 -5.81 14.23 12.67
CA PRO A 407 -4.55 14.87 12.33
C PRO A 407 -3.59 14.94 13.53
N VAL A 408 -2.36 14.43 13.34
CA VAL A 408 -1.36 14.31 14.40
C VAL A 408 -0.74 15.66 14.75
N ALA A 409 -0.33 16.46 13.76
CA ALA A 409 0.47 17.65 14.01
C ALA A 409 -0.19 18.69 14.95
N PRO A 410 -1.49 19.01 14.84
CA PRO A 410 -2.14 19.93 15.77
C PRO A 410 -2.10 19.42 17.22
N ALA A 411 -2.28 18.11 17.43
CA ALA A 411 -2.25 17.51 18.76
C ALA A 411 -0.82 17.42 19.31
N ALA A 412 0.15 17.04 18.48
CA ALA A 412 1.56 16.95 18.88
C ALA A 412 2.13 18.31 19.32
N ARG A 413 1.75 19.40 18.62
CA ARG A 413 2.16 20.77 18.98
C ARG A 413 1.65 21.25 20.35
N GLN A 414 0.60 20.63 20.89
CA GLN A 414 0.07 20.97 22.21
C GLN A 414 0.86 20.31 23.35
N ILE A 415 1.73 19.34 23.06
CA ILE A 415 2.52 18.65 24.07
C ILE A 415 3.87 19.37 24.27
N PRO A 416 4.21 19.78 25.51
CA PRO A 416 5.50 20.39 25.80
C PRO A 416 6.69 19.53 25.40
N GLN A 417 7.70 20.16 24.77
CA GLN A 417 8.88 19.43 24.28
C GLN A 417 9.66 18.72 25.39
N GLN A 418 9.67 19.25 26.63
CA GLN A 418 10.33 18.57 27.75
C GLN A 418 9.70 17.19 28.03
N ILE A 419 8.38 17.07 27.88
CA ILE A 419 7.67 15.81 28.06
C ILE A 419 8.10 14.79 27.01
N VAL A 420 8.18 15.23 25.75
CA VAL A 420 8.64 14.39 24.64
C VAL A 420 10.08 13.92 24.86
N GLN A 421 10.98 14.83 25.26
CA GLN A 421 12.38 14.51 25.53
C GLN A 421 12.54 13.54 26.71
N GLN A 422 11.72 13.68 27.76
CA GLN A 422 11.73 12.76 28.89
C GLN A 422 11.26 11.35 28.47
N ALA A 423 10.13 11.26 27.76
CA ALA A 423 9.61 9.99 27.25
C ALA A 423 10.61 9.30 26.32
N ALA A 424 11.20 10.05 25.39
CA ALA A 424 12.25 9.56 24.49
C ALA A 424 13.50 9.03 25.22
N ARG A 425 13.77 9.43 26.47
CA ARG A 425 14.91 8.91 27.24
C ARG A 425 14.54 7.71 28.10
N GLN A 426 13.37 7.75 28.72
CA GLN A 426 13.02 6.87 29.84
C GLN A 426 12.05 5.75 29.46
N ALA A 427 11.11 6.00 28.55
CA ALA A 427 10.05 5.04 28.28
C ALA A 427 10.56 3.84 27.46
N PRO A 428 10.10 2.61 27.74
CA PRO A 428 10.48 1.45 26.95
C PRO A 428 10.12 1.65 25.47
N VAL A 429 10.90 1.02 24.60
CA VAL A 429 10.64 1.00 23.16
C VAL A 429 9.94 -0.31 22.81
N SER A 430 8.86 -0.20 22.04
CA SER A 430 8.15 -1.33 21.46
C SER A 430 8.31 -1.31 19.94
N VAL A 431 8.80 -2.40 19.36
CA VAL A 431 8.78 -2.59 17.91
C VAL A 431 7.44 -3.15 17.40
N ARG A 432 6.50 -3.37 18.32
CA ARG A 432 5.11 -3.71 18.00
C ARG A 432 4.23 -2.48 18.11
N PRO A 433 3.25 -2.32 17.20
CA PRO A 433 2.26 -1.28 17.33
C PRO A 433 1.36 -1.50 18.56
N PRO A 434 0.76 -0.43 19.10
CA PRO A 434 -0.24 -0.49 20.16
C PRO A 434 -1.42 -1.41 19.79
N GLN A 435 -1.87 -2.27 20.71
CA GLN A 435 -3.06 -3.09 20.54
C GLN A 435 -4.34 -2.30 20.87
N LEU A 436 -4.62 -1.30 20.05
CA LEU A 436 -5.76 -0.41 20.20
C LEU A 436 -6.82 -0.70 19.14
N THR A 437 -8.09 -0.56 19.51
CA THR A 437 -9.20 -0.68 18.57
C THR A 437 -9.34 0.61 17.76
N PRO A 438 -9.31 0.56 16.42
CA PRO A 438 -9.59 1.71 15.58
C PRO A 438 -11.04 2.18 15.73
N ALA A 439 -11.24 3.49 15.72
CA ALA A 439 -12.56 4.07 15.58
C ALA A 439 -12.85 4.24 14.08
N PHE A 440 -13.75 3.41 13.55
CA PHE A 440 -14.25 3.56 12.19
C PHE A 440 -15.22 4.74 12.13
N ALA A 441 -14.79 5.86 11.56
CA ALA A 441 -15.67 7.01 11.35
C ALA A 441 -16.61 6.73 10.17
N LYS A 442 -17.93 6.72 10.41
CA LYS A 442 -18.91 6.71 9.32
C LYS A 442 -18.89 8.06 8.61
N ALA A 443 -18.85 8.10 7.27
CA ALA A 443 -19.09 9.37 6.57
C ALA A 443 -20.50 9.91 6.87
N PRO A 444 -20.71 11.24 6.86
CA PRO A 444 -22.05 11.81 6.78
C PRO A 444 -22.76 11.25 5.55
N GLY A 445 -24.02 10.84 5.69
CA GLY A 445 -24.76 10.10 4.65
C GLY A 445 -24.63 10.74 3.26
N THR A 446 -23.88 10.09 2.38
CA THR A 446 -23.69 10.49 0.98
C THR A 446 -24.90 10.01 0.19
N GLY A 447 -25.86 10.92 -0.07
CA GLY A 447 -27.09 10.62 -0.84
C GLY A 447 -26.87 10.18 -2.29
N GLY A 448 -25.63 10.05 -2.76
CA GLY A 448 -25.25 9.58 -4.09
C GLY A 448 -24.40 8.30 -4.11
N ALA A 449 -23.99 7.75 -2.97
CA ALA A 449 -23.18 6.54 -2.97
C ALA A 449 -24.00 5.31 -3.45
N PRO A 450 -23.42 4.42 -4.25
CA PRO A 450 -24.09 3.20 -4.65
C PRO A 450 -24.45 2.38 -3.41
N ARG A 451 -25.70 1.89 -3.35
CA ARG A 451 -26.12 0.94 -2.33
C ARG A 451 -25.59 -0.42 -2.77
N GLY A 452 -24.67 -0.97 -1.97
CA GLY A 452 -24.10 -2.31 -2.20
C GLY A 452 -25.14 -3.42 -2.15
#